data_AF-A0AAD3NM93-F1
#
_entry.id   AF-A0AAD3NM93-F1
#
_cell.length_a   1.000
_cell.length_b   1.000
_cell.length_c   1.000
_cell.angle_alpha   90.00
_cell.angle_beta   90.00
_cell.angle_gamma   90.00
#
_symmetry.space_group_name_H-M   'P 1'
#
loop_
_entity.id
_entity.type
_entity.pdbx_description
1 polymer ?
#
loop_
_entity_poly.entity_id
_entity_poly.type
_entity_poly.pdbx_seq_one_letter_code
_entity_poly.pdbx_strand_id
1 'polypeptide(L)'
;MRGEVVDVQYGSVDDLRRAKDSLNLTNQIAVVKLGQAPLLYKLSLLSELGFGGVLIYIDPCDAPPGRHNWNQAFRVTLNPGGNPAIGE
;
A
#
# COMPACT_ATOMS: atom_id res chain seq x y z
N MET A 1 -5.69 -13.10 9.42
CA MET A 1 -6.66 -12.32 8.63
C MET A 1 -6.94 -13.08 7.33
N ARG A 2 -8.18 -13.05 6.82
CA ARG A 2 -8.58 -13.68 5.54
C ARG A 2 -9.58 -12.75 4.85
N GLY A 3 -9.34 -12.44 3.58
CA GLY A 3 -10.18 -11.55 2.77
C GLY A 3 -9.84 -11.72 1.29
N GLU A 4 -10.74 -11.27 0.41
CA GLU A 4 -10.45 -11.20 -1.02
C GLU A 4 -9.41 -10.11 -1.30
N VAL A 5 -8.67 -10.30 -2.40
CA VAL A 5 -7.58 -9.43 -2.80
C VAL A 5 -8.09 -8.43 -3.83
N VAL A 6 -8.00 -7.15 -3.52
CA VAL A 6 -8.44 -6.06 -4.40
C VAL A 6 -7.23 -5.30 -4.92
N ASP A 7 -7.04 -5.29 -6.24
CA ASP A 7 -6.01 -4.46 -6.87
C ASP A 7 -6.47 -2.99 -6.89
N VAL A 8 -5.75 -2.15 -6.15
CA VAL A 8 -6.00 -0.70 -6.05
C VAL A 8 -4.94 0.12 -6.79
N GLN A 9 -4.18 -0.50 -7.70
CA GLN A 9 -3.15 0.13 -8.51
C GLN A 9 -2.16 0.94 -7.65
N TYR A 10 -1.98 2.23 -7.92
CA TYR A 10 -1.08 3.10 -7.16
C TYR A 10 -1.71 3.66 -5.88
N GLY A 11 -2.98 3.37 -5.62
CA GLY A 11 -3.72 3.88 -4.47
C GLY A 11 -4.06 5.37 -4.59
N SER A 12 -4.26 5.86 -5.81
CA SER A 12 -4.76 7.23 -6.02
C SER A 12 -6.19 7.38 -5.51
N VAL A 13 -6.63 8.60 -5.24
CA VAL A 13 -8.02 8.86 -4.81
C VAL A 13 -9.03 8.30 -5.81
N ASP A 14 -8.73 8.38 -7.11
CA ASP A 14 -9.59 7.84 -8.17
C ASP A 14 -9.60 6.30 -8.20
N ASP A 15 -8.45 5.65 -7.97
CA ASP A 15 -8.39 4.19 -7.83
C ASP A 15 -9.26 3.71 -6.67
N LEU A 16 -9.13 4.37 -5.53
CA LEU A 16 -9.86 4.03 -4.31
C LEU A 16 -11.36 4.28 -4.45
N ARG A 17 -11.74 5.36 -5.13
CA ARG A 17 -13.14 5.64 -5.44
C ARG A 17 -13.75 4.53 -6.29
N ARG A 18 -13.07 4.11 -7.36
CA ARG A 18 -13.51 2.99 -8.22
C ARG A 18 -13.65 1.67 -7.45
N ALA A 19 -12.70 1.37 -6.57
CA ALA A 19 -12.74 0.17 -5.75
C ALA A 19 -13.95 0.19 -4.79
N LYS A 20 -14.21 1.33 -4.15
CA LYS A 20 -15.34 1.48 -3.22
C LYS A 20 -16.70 1.39 -3.91
N ASP A 21 -16.80 1.92 -5.13
CA ASP A 21 -18.06 1.92 -5.87
C ASP A 21 -18.43 0.51 -6.40
N SER A 22 -17.45 -0.42 -6.46
CA SER A 22 -17.63 -1.77 -7.00
C SER A 22 -17.72 -2.88 -5.93
N LEU A 23 -17.14 -2.69 -4.75
CA LEU A 23 -16.97 -3.74 -3.75
C LEU A 23 -17.15 -3.22 -2.31
N ASN A 24 -17.63 -4.07 -1.40
CA ASN A 24 -17.53 -3.79 0.03
C ASN A 24 -16.11 -4.10 0.50
N LEU A 25 -15.33 -3.05 0.81
CA LEU A 25 -13.90 -3.15 1.08
C LEU A 25 -13.55 -3.61 2.51
N THR A 26 -14.56 -3.77 3.37
CA THR A 26 -14.35 -4.11 4.78
C THR A 26 -13.68 -5.48 4.92
N ASN A 27 -12.57 -5.55 5.68
CA ASN A 27 -11.77 -6.77 5.91
C ASN A 27 -11.18 -7.42 4.65
N GLN A 28 -11.16 -6.72 3.51
CA GLN A 28 -10.44 -7.16 2.32
C GLN A 28 -8.94 -6.87 2.44
N ILE A 29 -8.15 -7.44 1.53
CA ILE A 29 -6.72 -7.22 1.42
C ILE A 29 -6.45 -6.39 0.17
N ALA A 30 -5.90 -5.19 0.31
CA ALA A 30 -5.52 -4.36 -0.83
C ALA A 30 -4.18 -4.84 -1.42
N VAL A 31 -4.05 -4.87 -2.74
CA VAL A 31 -2.77 -4.96 -3.45
C VAL A 31 -2.44 -3.60 -4.05
N VAL A 32 -1.30 -3.02 -3.67
CA VAL A 32 -0.90 -1.66 -4.07
C VAL A 32 0.54 -1.59 -4.59
N LYS A 33 0.73 -0.82 -5.65
CA LYS A 33 2.04 -0.48 -6.24
C LYS A 33 2.74 0.61 -5.42
N LEU A 34 4.04 0.48 -5.22
CA LEU A 34 4.89 1.57 -4.70
C LEU A 34 5.14 2.65 -5.75
N GLY A 35 5.54 3.85 -5.31
CA GLY A 35 5.74 5.02 -6.19
C GLY A 35 4.55 5.98 -6.21
N GLN A 36 4.63 7.07 -6.98
CA GLN A 36 3.65 8.16 -7.12
C GLN A 36 3.27 8.97 -5.87
N ALA A 37 3.11 8.33 -4.71
CA ALA A 37 2.79 8.97 -3.43
C ALA A 37 3.50 8.28 -2.26
N PRO A 38 3.71 8.98 -1.12
CA PRO A 38 4.33 8.40 0.06
C PRO A 38 3.57 7.17 0.56
N LEU A 39 4.30 6.09 0.91
CA LEU A 39 3.68 4.84 1.34
C LEU A 39 2.71 5.03 2.52
N LEU A 40 3.12 5.79 3.55
CA LEU A 40 2.28 6.02 4.73
C LEU A 40 0.94 6.69 4.39
N TYR A 41 0.94 7.61 3.42
CA TYR A 41 -0.28 8.25 2.95
C TYR A 41 -1.24 7.25 2.28
N LYS A 42 -0.71 6.32 1.48
CA LYS A 42 -1.54 5.26 0.88
C LYS A 42 -2.13 4.35 1.95
N LEU A 43 -1.31 3.95 2.92
CA LEU A 43 -1.74 3.06 4.00
C LEU A 43 -2.81 3.70 4.88
N SER A 44 -2.71 5.01 5.16
CA SER A 44 -3.74 5.72 5.92
C SER A 44 -5.08 5.70 5.18
N LEU A 45 -5.09 6.00 3.88
CA LEU A 45 -6.31 5.96 3.07
C LEU A 45 -6.92 4.56 2.99
N LEU A 46 -6.11 3.52 2.80
CA LEU A 46 -6.58 2.13 2.77
C LEU A 46 -7.17 1.69 4.12
N SER A 47 -6.56 2.13 5.23
CA SER A 47 -7.07 1.89 6.57
C SER A 47 -8.41 2.60 6.80
N GLU A 48 -8.56 3.85 6.34
CA GLU A 48 -9.82 4.61 6.44
C GLU A 48 -10.95 3.95 5.63
N LEU A 49 -10.62 3.28 4.53
CA LEU A 49 -11.57 2.52 3.72
C LEU A 49 -11.91 1.14 4.28
N GLY A 50 -11.31 0.73 5.40
CA GLY A 50 -11.64 -0.52 6.09
C GLY A 50 -10.94 -1.77 5.55
N PHE A 51 -9.91 -1.61 4.71
CA PHE A 51 -9.03 -2.73 4.38
C PHE A 51 -8.32 -3.21 5.65
N GLY A 52 -8.40 -4.51 5.92
CA GLY A 52 -7.74 -5.06 7.12
C GLY A 52 -6.27 -5.41 6.89
N GLY A 53 -5.80 -5.38 5.64
CA GLY A 53 -4.44 -5.76 5.27
C GLY A 53 -4.04 -5.23 3.90
N VAL A 54 -2.73 -5.10 3.67
CA VAL A 54 -2.17 -4.56 2.43
C VAL A 54 -0.97 -5.40 1.98
N LEU A 55 -1.00 -5.85 0.73
CA LEU A 55 0.13 -6.40 -0.01
C LEU A 55 0.72 -5.30 -0.89
N ILE A 56 2.04 -5.16 -0.84
CA ILE A 56 2.75 -4.06 -1.50
C ILE A 56 3.75 -4.65 -2.48
N TYR A 57 3.81 -4.11 -3.70
CA TYR A 57 4.82 -4.49 -4.69
C TYR A 57 5.37 -3.30 -5.46
N ILE A 58 6.51 -3.50 -6.14
CA ILE A 58 7.09 -2.53 -7.08
C ILE A 58 6.71 -3.00 -8.48
N ASP A 59 6.05 -2.14 -9.25
CA ASP A 59 5.81 -2.43 -10.67
C ASP A 59 7.16 -2.45 -11.40
N PRO A 60 7.48 -3.49 -12.20
CA PRO A 60 8.71 -3.51 -12.99
C PRO A 60 8.91 -2.27 -13.86
N CYS A 61 7.81 -1.60 -14.27
CA CYS A 61 7.87 -0.36 -15.04
C CYS A 61 8.40 0.83 -14.23
N ASP A 62 8.35 0.78 -12.89
CA ASP A 62 8.85 1.81 -11.97
C ASP A 62 10.28 1.50 -11.46
N ALA A 63 10.85 0.35 -11.84
CA ALA A 63 12.18 -0.03 -11.41
C ALA A 63 13.25 0.87 -12.07
N PRO A 64 14.33 1.25 -11.36
CA PRO A 64 15.42 2.03 -11.95
C PRO A 64 16.01 1.30 -13.17
N PRO A 65 16.20 1.98 -14.31
CA PRO A 65 16.77 1.35 -15.49
C PRO A 65 18.19 0.85 -15.21
N GLY A 66 18.51 -0.36 -15.69
CA GLY A 66 19.86 -0.94 -15.56
C GLY A 66 20.15 -1.66 -14.24
N ARG A 67 19.19 -1.78 -13.32
CA ARG A 67 19.33 -2.66 -12.15
C ARG A 67 18.63 -4.01 -12.40
N HIS A 68 19.36 -5.12 -12.22
CA HIS A 68 18.81 -6.49 -12.30
C HIS A 68 18.41 -6.98 -10.91
N ASN A 69 17.37 -6.37 -10.35
CA ASN A 69 16.82 -6.69 -9.03
C ASN A 69 15.77 -7.81 -9.06
N TRP A 70 15.69 -8.57 -10.16
CA TRP A 70 14.73 -9.67 -10.36
C TRP A 70 14.81 -10.75 -9.26
N ASN A 71 16.01 -10.98 -8.72
CA ASN A 71 16.28 -11.98 -7.69
C ASN A 71 16.47 -11.38 -6.28
N GLN A 72 16.18 -10.09 -6.10
CA GLN A 72 16.35 -9.42 -4.81
C GLN A 72 15.00 -9.28 -4.11
N ALA A 73 14.90 -9.82 -2.89
CA ALA A 73 13.79 -9.50 -2.01
C ALA A 73 13.91 -8.04 -1.58
N PHE A 74 12.86 -7.24 -1.79
CA PHE A 74 12.79 -5.91 -1.21
C PHE A 74 12.13 -5.99 0.16
N ARG A 75 12.64 -5.20 1.11
CA ARG A 75 12.08 -5.10 2.46
C ARG A 75 11.51 -3.70 2.64
N VAL A 76 10.28 -3.64 3.12
CA VAL A 76 9.66 -2.40 3.59
C VAL A 76 9.74 -2.40 5.10
N THR A 77 10.41 -1.40 5.67
CA THR A 77 10.41 -1.15 7.11
C THR A 77 9.87 0.24 7.35
N LEU A 78 8.80 0.34 8.15
CA LEU A 78 8.42 1.62 8.73
C LEU A 78 9.36 1.86 9.91
N ASN A 79 9.96 3.05 9.97
CA ASN A 79 10.60 3.47 11.20
C ASN A 79 9.52 3.45 12.29
N PRO A 80 9.80 2.93 13.50
CA PRO A 80 8.79 2.74 14.55
C PRO A 80 8.12 4.04 15.03
N GLY A 81 8.55 5.21 14.53
CA GLY A 81 8.20 6.50 15.08
C GLY A 81 8.87 6.69 16.45
N GLY A 82 9.06 7.95 16.85
CA GLY A 82 9.32 8.25 18.26
C GLY A 82 8.04 7.99 19.05
N ASN A 83 8.16 7.55 20.30
CA ASN A 83 7.00 7.46 21.19
C ASN A 83 6.44 8.88 21.41
N PRO A 84 5.19 9.18 20.98
CA PRO A 84 4.62 10.51 21.16
C PRO A 84 4.43 10.89 22.65
N ALA A 85 4.57 9.94 23.56
CA ALA A 85 4.56 10.19 25.00
C ALA A 85 5.91 10.68 25.57
N ILE A 86 6.98 10.76 24.77
CA ILE A 86 8.31 11.24 25.20
C ILE A 86 8.59 12.63 24.59
N GLY A 87 7.60 13.52 24.68
CA GLY A 87 7.79 14.96 24.45
C GLY A 87 7.73 15.68 25.80
N GLU A 88 8.90 15.91 26.40
CA GLU A 88 9.13 16.96 27.40
C GLU A 88 9.94 18.09 26.76
#